data_AF-A0A6P8ZP31-F1
#
_entry.id   AF-A0A6P8ZP31-F1
#
_cell.length_a   1.000
_cell.length_b   1.000
_cell.length_c   1.000
_cell.angle_alpha   90.00
_cell.angle_beta   90.00
_cell.angle_gamma   90.00
#
_symmetry.space_group_name_H-M   'P 1'
#
loop_
_entity.id
_entity.type
_entity.pdbx_description
1 polymer ?
#
loop_
_entity_poly.entity_id
_entity_poly.type
_entity_poly.pdbx_seq_one_letter_code
_entity_poly.pdbx_strand_id
1 'polypeptide(L)'
;MTSMLPFTPPVVKRLLGWKKGEGEDHYSEKAVKSLVKKLKKGGGLEELEKAISSQDPATKCILFPSFRADRPGDASTSRLQPHRKGLPHVIYCRLWRWPDLQSHHELRAIDTCQFAFSLKRDDVCVNPYHYQRIESPALPAILVPRQPISDDYSPYPPTTIQCEDLSSSVPENTSFPIGLGQSSILPESPLSPLSTQSQFSPLTGPPSNNLESRPLPTTETPPPGYMSEDGDNMDHNDNMSLSRLSPPVDSQPVMYCEPAFWCSIGYYELNTRVGETFHASQPSVTVDGFTDPSNSERFCLGLLSNVNRNSVVEQTRRHIGKGVRLYYIGGEVFAECLSDSSIFVQSPNCNQRYGWHPATVCKIPPGCNLKIFNNQEFAALLSQSVSQGFEAVYQLTRMCTIRMSFVKGWGSEYRRQTVTSTPCWIELHLNGPLQWLDRVLTQMGSPRLPCSSMS
;
A
#
# COMPACT_ATOMS: atom_id res chain seq x y z
N MET A 1 -22.83 59.04 -12.47
CA MET A 1 -21.85 58.34 -11.60
C MET A 1 -21.21 57.23 -12.42
N THR A 2 -19.88 57.14 -12.46
CA THR A 2 -19.16 56.18 -13.32
C THR A 2 -19.13 54.79 -12.69
N SER A 3 -19.63 53.78 -13.42
CA SER A 3 -19.56 52.38 -12.99
C SER A 3 -18.14 51.86 -13.15
N MET A 4 -17.42 51.69 -12.04
CA MET A 4 -16.10 51.04 -12.05
C MET A 4 -16.27 49.51 -12.14
N LEU A 5 -16.15 48.97 -13.36
CA LEU A 5 -15.94 47.54 -13.55
C LEU A 5 -14.68 47.08 -12.78
N PRO A 6 -14.70 45.92 -12.10
CA PRO A 6 -13.58 45.46 -11.29
C PRO A 6 -12.37 45.17 -12.18
N PHE A 7 -11.36 46.05 -12.13
CA PHE A 7 -10.22 46.04 -13.04
C PHE A 7 -9.25 44.89 -12.72
N THR A 8 -9.54 43.68 -13.22
CA THR A 8 -8.66 42.52 -13.07
C THR A 8 -7.30 42.79 -13.76
N PRO A 9 -6.17 42.73 -13.03
CA PRO A 9 -4.87 43.12 -13.59
C PRO A 9 -4.49 42.32 -14.85
N PRO A 10 -3.80 42.91 -15.84
CA PRO A 10 -3.44 42.22 -17.08
C PRO A 10 -2.67 40.90 -16.87
N VAL A 11 -1.77 40.88 -15.89
CA VAL A 11 -1.04 39.67 -15.43
C VAL A 11 -2.00 38.56 -14.96
N VAL A 12 -3.06 38.91 -14.20
CA VAL A 12 -4.04 37.94 -13.72
C VAL A 12 -4.84 37.36 -14.90
N LYS A 13 -5.24 38.19 -15.87
CA LYS A 13 -5.87 37.69 -17.11
C LYS A 13 -4.94 36.75 -17.88
N ARG A 14 -3.65 37.09 -18.02
CA ARG A 14 -2.66 36.25 -18.73
C ARG A 14 -2.46 34.89 -18.04
N LEU A 15 -2.27 34.91 -16.72
CA LEU A 15 -2.12 33.71 -15.90
C LEU A 15 -3.37 32.81 -15.90
N LEU A 16 -4.57 33.39 -16.03
CA LEU A 16 -5.81 32.62 -16.24
C LEU A 16 -5.96 32.10 -17.67
N GLY A 17 -5.36 32.75 -18.67
CA GLY A 17 -5.33 32.25 -20.06
C GLY A 17 -4.55 30.93 -20.23
N TRP A 18 -3.67 30.59 -19.29
CA TRP A 18 -2.97 29.30 -19.24
C TRP A 18 -3.67 28.24 -18.36
N LYS A 19 -4.82 28.56 -17.77
CA LYS A 19 -5.63 27.62 -16.97
C LYS A 19 -5.98 26.37 -17.79
N LYS A 20 -6.01 25.21 -17.12
CA LYS A 20 -6.55 23.96 -17.67
C LYS A 20 -7.90 23.64 -17.01
N GLY A 21 -8.85 23.15 -17.81
CA GLY A 21 -10.18 22.69 -17.37
C GLY A 21 -11.19 23.79 -17.06
N GLU A 22 -12.47 23.50 -17.26
CA GLU A 22 -13.61 24.44 -17.17
C GLU A 22 -14.16 24.58 -15.73
N GLY A 23 -13.27 24.66 -14.73
CA GLY A 23 -13.68 24.86 -13.32
C GLY A 23 -14.13 26.29 -13.01
N GLU A 24 -14.76 26.53 -11.86
CA GLU A 24 -15.27 27.85 -11.43
C GLU A 24 -14.24 29.00 -11.55
N ASP A 25 -14.42 29.88 -12.54
CA ASP A 25 -13.52 31.02 -12.78
C ASP A 25 -13.42 31.96 -11.58
N HIS A 26 -14.50 32.13 -10.82
CA HIS A 26 -14.51 32.99 -9.63
C HIS A 26 -13.60 32.46 -8.50
N TYR A 27 -13.35 31.15 -8.45
CA TYR A 27 -12.36 30.56 -7.54
C TYR A 27 -10.94 30.65 -8.12
N SER A 28 -10.77 30.29 -9.40
CA SER A 28 -9.49 30.42 -10.12
C SER A 28 -8.93 31.85 -10.03
N GLU A 29 -9.77 32.86 -10.28
CA GLU A 29 -9.38 34.26 -10.27
C GLU A 29 -8.95 34.72 -8.86
N LYS A 30 -9.63 34.27 -7.79
CA LYS A 30 -9.23 34.56 -6.40
C LYS A 30 -7.87 33.94 -6.07
N ALA A 31 -7.63 32.69 -6.50
CA ALA A 31 -6.34 32.02 -6.29
C ALA A 31 -5.20 32.78 -7.00
N VAL A 32 -5.36 33.12 -8.28
CA VAL A 32 -4.35 33.87 -9.05
C VAL A 32 -4.16 35.29 -8.50
N LYS A 33 -5.24 36.02 -8.15
CA LYS A 33 -5.16 37.34 -7.50
C LYS A 33 -4.38 37.27 -6.17
N SER A 34 -4.55 36.21 -5.39
CA SER A 34 -3.80 35.96 -4.15
C SER A 34 -2.32 35.71 -4.41
N LEU A 35 -1.99 34.83 -5.38
CA LEU A 35 -0.61 34.53 -5.76
C LEU A 35 0.12 35.77 -6.27
N VAL A 36 -0.44 36.48 -7.24
CA VAL A 36 0.16 37.69 -7.82
C VAL A 36 0.36 38.77 -6.73
N LYS A 37 -0.57 38.91 -5.78
CA LYS A 37 -0.41 39.84 -4.65
C LYS A 37 0.74 39.46 -3.69
N LYS A 38 1.03 38.17 -3.51
CA LYS A 38 2.23 37.72 -2.76
C LYS A 38 3.51 37.89 -3.58
N LEU A 39 3.55 37.38 -4.82
CA LEU A 39 4.76 37.41 -5.66
C LEU A 39 5.21 38.84 -6.00
N LYS A 40 4.29 39.80 -6.14
CA LYS A 40 4.65 41.23 -6.27
C LYS A 40 5.37 41.83 -5.06
N LYS A 41 5.29 41.21 -3.87
CA LYS A 41 6.08 41.59 -2.70
C LYS A 41 7.43 40.86 -2.58
N GLY A 42 7.56 39.69 -3.21
CA GLY A 42 8.72 38.81 -3.11
C GLY A 42 9.53 38.64 -4.39
N GLY A 43 9.31 39.47 -5.42
CA GLY A 43 10.03 39.45 -6.70
C GLY A 43 9.71 38.29 -7.66
N GLY A 44 9.22 37.15 -7.17
CA GLY A 44 9.03 35.92 -7.97
C GLY A 44 7.91 35.91 -9.02
N LEU A 45 7.44 37.06 -9.51
CA LEU A 45 6.33 37.12 -10.47
C LEU A 45 6.76 36.84 -11.92
N GLU A 46 7.90 37.39 -12.35
CA GLU A 46 8.45 37.16 -13.70
C GLU A 46 8.84 35.70 -13.88
N GLU A 47 9.41 35.10 -12.82
CA GLU A 47 9.72 33.67 -12.75
C GLU A 47 8.48 32.76 -12.87
N LEU A 48 7.30 33.21 -12.41
CA LEU A 48 6.03 32.50 -12.61
C LEU A 48 5.55 32.58 -14.06
N GLU A 49 5.57 33.78 -14.66
CA GLU A 49 5.21 33.93 -16.07
C GLU A 49 6.17 33.15 -16.97
N LYS A 50 7.47 33.16 -16.66
CA LYS A 50 8.48 32.34 -17.33
C LYS A 50 8.19 30.85 -17.19
N ALA A 51 8.01 30.33 -15.98
CA ALA A 51 7.77 28.90 -15.75
C ALA A 51 6.54 28.36 -16.47
N ILE A 52 5.42 29.11 -16.47
CA ILE A 52 4.19 28.68 -17.16
C ILE A 52 4.33 28.81 -18.68
N SER A 53 5.02 29.84 -19.17
CA SER A 53 5.21 30.07 -20.61
C SER A 53 6.24 29.13 -21.24
N SER A 54 7.32 28.78 -20.54
CA SER A 54 8.37 27.87 -21.03
C SER A 54 8.11 26.39 -20.73
N GLN A 55 7.29 26.09 -19.71
CA GLN A 55 7.01 24.74 -19.22
C GLN A 55 8.27 23.96 -18.76
N ASP A 56 9.33 24.69 -18.44
CA ASP A 56 10.67 24.17 -18.19
C ASP A 56 10.90 23.86 -16.69
N PRO A 57 11.21 22.60 -16.31
CA PRO A 57 11.52 22.21 -14.94
C PRO A 57 12.85 22.79 -14.40
N ALA A 58 13.73 23.34 -15.24
CA ALA A 58 14.96 24.02 -14.82
C ALA A 58 14.74 25.49 -14.39
N THR A 59 13.49 25.98 -14.40
CA THR A 59 13.13 27.30 -13.86
C THR A 59 13.34 27.39 -12.34
N LYS A 60 13.29 28.59 -11.76
CA LYS A 60 13.53 28.75 -10.31
C LYS A 60 12.32 28.29 -9.49
N CYS A 61 12.57 27.98 -8.21
CA CYS A 61 11.49 27.71 -7.26
C CYS A 61 10.64 28.98 -7.04
N ILE A 62 9.32 28.87 -7.20
CA ILE A 62 8.38 29.96 -6.98
C ILE A 62 7.84 29.83 -5.56
N LEU A 63 8.30 30.68 -4.65
CA LEU A 63 8.05 30.53 -3.22
C LEU A 63 6.68 31.05 -2.81
N PHE A 64 6.00 30.29 -1.96
CA PHE A 64 4.75 30.69 -1.32
C PHE A 64 4.78 30.27 0.17
N PRO A 65 4.47 31.18 1.12
CA PRO A 65 4.43 30.84 2.53
C PRO A 65 3.50 29.67 2.82
N SER A 66 4.07 28.61 3.40
CA SER A 66 3.37 27.38 3.72
C SER A 66 2.31 27.64 4.78
N PHE A 67 1.07 27.22 4.54
CA PHE A 67 -0.02 27.30 5.51
C PHE A 67 0.16 26.24 6.60
N ARG A 68 1.20 26.39 7.42
CA ARG A 68 1.43 25.60 8.63
C ARG A 68 0.36 25.93 9.67
N ALA A 69 -0.66 25.10 9.71
CA ALA A 69 -1.62 25.06 10.81
C ALA A 69 -0.94 24.46 12.06
N ASP A 70 -0.07 25.24 12.70
CA ASP A 70 0.27 25.21 14.14
C ASP A 70 1.33 26.29 14.46
N ARG A 71 0.91 27.56 14.46
CA ARG A 71 1.54 28.62 15.27
C ARG A 71 0.45 29.26 16.14
N PRO A 72 0.43 29.02 17.46
CA PRO A 72 -0.53 29.67 18.36
C PRO A 72 -0.16 31.15 18.53
N GLY A 73 -0.87 32.05 17.86
CA GLY A 73 -0.74 33.50 18.11
C GLY A 73 -1.27 34.43 17.01
N ASP A 74 -1.17 34.07 15.73
CA ASP A 74 -1.39 35.03 14.63
C ASP A 74 -2.68 34.77 13.83
N ALA A 75 -3.79 35.32 14.31
CA ALA A 75 -5.11 35.23 13.68
C ALA A 75 -5.35 36.30 12.58
N SER A 76 -4.31 36.87 11.96
CA SER A 76 -4.41 38.11 11.19
C SER A 76 -4.54 38.01 9.65
N THR A 77 -4.55 36.81 9.03
CA THR A 77 -4.63 36.69 7.55
C THR A 77 -5.83 35.93 6.98
N SER A 78 -6.83 36.72 6.55
CA SER A 78 -7.84 36.44 5.51
C SER A 78 -8.89 35.33 5.78
N ARG A 79 -10.14 35.78 5.95
CA ARG A 79 -11.35 34.93 5.92
C ARG A 79 -11.62 34.42 4.50
N LEU A 80 -11.17 33.21 4.20
CA LEU A 80 -11.68 32.37 3.11
C LEU A 80 -12.41 31.15 3.71
N GLN A 81 -13.44 30.67 3.01
CA GLN A 81 -14.41 29.70 3.55
C GLN A 81 -13.77 28.34 3.91
N PRO A 82 -14.30 27.65 4.95
CA PRO A 82 -13.66 26.44 5.47
C PRO A 82 -13.62 25.25 4.50
N HIS A 83 -14.49 25.21 3.49
CA HIS A 83 -14.71 24.04 2.62
C HIS A 83 -13.65 23.76 1.55
N ARG A 84 -12.64 24.63 1.34
CA ARG A 84 -11.58 24.43 0.31
C ARG A 84 -10.19 24.85 0.78
N LYS A 85 -9.75 24.34 1.93
CA LYS A 85 -8.37 24.54 2.45
C LYS A 85 -7.32 23.67 1.71
N GLY A 86 -7.21 23.84 0.40
CA GLY A 86 -6.21 23.14 -0.41
C GLY A 86 -4.78 23.60 -0.08
N LEU A 87 -3.81 22.67 -0.14
CA LEU A 87 -2.38 23.00 -0.06
C LEU A 87 -1.97 23.84 -1.29
N PRO A 88 -1.13 24.88 -1.14
CA PRO A 88 -0.94 25.87 -2.19
C PRO A 88 -0.35 25.27 -3.47
N HIS A 89 0.64 24.38 -3.37
CA HIS A 89 1.22 23.71 -4.53
C HIS A 89 0.19 22.86 -5.29
N VAL A 90 -0.74 22.20 -4.59
CA VAL A 90 -1.86 21.46 -5.22
C VAL A 90 -2.81 22.39 -5.97
N ILE A 91 -3.18 23.52 -5.36
CA ILE A 91 -4.08 24.52 -5.99
C ILE A 91 -3.50 24.99 -7.33
N TYR A 92 -2.19 25.30 -7.37
CA TYR A 92 -1.55 25.82 -8.57
C TYR A 92 -1.17 24.74 -9.60
N CYS A 93 -0.82 23.52 -9.17
CA CYS A 93 -0.67 22.37 -10.09
C CYS A 93 -2.01 21.97 -10.72
N ARG A 94 -3.10 21.98 -9.95
CA ARG A 94 -4.46 21.74 -10.46
C ARG A 94 -4.87 22.78 -11.49
N LEU A 95 -4.56 24.06 -11.22
CA LEU A 95 -4.96 25.17 -12.09
C LEU A 95 -4.27 25.15 -13.48
N TRP A 96 -2.99 24.76 -13.54
CA TRP A 96 -2.16 24.92 -14.75
C TRP A 96 -1.76 23.62 -15.45
N ARG A 97 -1.89 22.44 -14.82
CA ARG A 97 -1.49 21.16 -15.43
C ARG A 97 -2.57 20.08 -15.38
N TRP A 98 -3.14 19.80 -14.20
CA TRP A 98 -3.99 18.63 -13.96
C TRP A 98 -5.31 19.01 -13.27
N PRO A 99 -6.37 19.37 -14.02
CA PRO A 99 -7.62 19.90 -13.43
C PRO A 99 -8.32 18.95 -12.45
N ASP A 100 -8.11 17.66 -12.68
CA ASP A 100 -8.64 16.50 -11.95
C ASP A 100 -7.80 16.10 -10.71
N LEU A 101 -6.59 16.66 -10.54
CA LEU A 101 -5.68 16.40 -9.42
C LEU A 101 -6.36 16.61 -8.06
N GLN A 102 -6.60 15.56 -7.29
CA GLN A 102 -7.36 15.64 -6.05
C GLN A 102 -6.48 15.97 -4.84
N SER A 103 -5.30 15.34 -4.72
CA SER A 103 -4.43 15.44 -3.54
C SER A 103 -2.96 15.77 -3.87
N HIS A 104 -2.25 16.36 -2.90
CA HIS A 104 -0.79 16.47 -2.91
C HIS A 104 -0.08 15.12 -3.05
N HIS A 105 -0.74 14.04 -2.64
CA HIS A 105 -0.21 12.69 -2.71
C HIS A 105 0.01 12.22 -4.16
N GLU A 106 -0.74 12.75 -5.12
CA GLU A 106 -0.52 12.51 -6.56
C GLU A 106 0.70 13.26 -7.13
N LEU A 107 1.39 14.10 -6.35
CA LEU A 107 2.52 14.92 -6.82
C LEU A 107 3.85 14.45 -6.22
N ARG A 108 4.79 14.08 -7.08
CA ARG A 108 6.21 13.93 -6.73
C ARG A 108 6.95 15.21 -7.12
N ALA A 109 7.72 15.80 -6.21
CA ALA A 109 8.61 16.90 -6.57
C ALA A 109 9.85 16.38 -7.31
N ILE A 110 10.39 17.16 -8.25
CA ILE A 110 11.66 16.85 -8.92
C ILE A 110 12.85 17.12 -7.98
N ASP A 111 13.96 16.38 -8.15
CA ASP A 111 15.10 16.43 -7.23
C ASP A 111 15.82 17.78 -7.18
N THR A 112 15.71 18.60 -8.24
CA THR A 112 16.22 19.98 -8.29
C THR A 112 15.37 20.97 -7.49
N CYS A 113 14.18 20.59 -7.00
CA CYS A 113 13.25 21.47 -6.31
C CYS A 113 13.65 21.70 -4.83
N GLN A 114 14.51 22.69 -4.61
CA GLN A 114 15.01 23.10 -3.28
C GLN A 114 13.92 23.50 -2.26
N PHE A 115 12.66 23.71 -2.70
CA PHE A 115 11.54 24.08 -1.83
C PHE A 115 10.32 23.13 -2.01
N ALA A 116 10.58 21.87 -2.36
CA ALA A 116 9.55 20.83 -2.42
C ALA A 116 8.77 20.69 -1.09
N PHE A 117 7.47 20.43 -1.18
CA PHE A 117 6.59 20.31 0.00
C PHE A 117 7.07 19.24 1.00
N SER A 118 7.64 18.13 0.51
CA SER A 118 8.22 17.04 1.29
C SER A 118 9.35 17.49 2.23
N LEU A 119 10.07 18.57 1.91
CA LEU A 119 11.18 19.11 2.72
C LEU A 119 10.71 19.84 3.99
N LYS A 120 9.40 20.00 4.21
CA LYS A 120 8.79 20.63 5.40
C LYS A 120 9.47 21.96 5.79
N ARG A 121 9.70 22.85 4.82
CA ARG A 121 10.21 24.22 5.01
C ARG A 121 9.04 25.20 5.31
N ASP A 122 9.37 26.42 5.74
CA ASP A 122 8.36 27.47 6.00
C ASP A 122 7.78 28.06 4.71
N ASP A 123 8.55 28.12 3.63
CA ASP A 123 8.06 28.34 2.26
C ASP A 123 7.99 27.02 1.48
N VAL A 124 7.02 26.94 0.56
CA VAL A 124 6.84 25.81 -0.37
C VAL A 124 6.83 26.31 -1.82
N CYS A 125 7.47 25.56 -2.72
CA CYS A 125 7.45 25.82 -4.15
C CYS A 125 6.05 25.57 -4.73
N VAL A 126 5.55 26.51 -5.52
CA VAL A 126 4.28 26.42 -6.26
C VAL A 126 4.45 26.38 -7.78
N ASN A 127 5.68 26.19 -8.27
CA ASN A 127 5.95 26.00 -9.70
C ASN A 127 5.36 24.66 -10.18
N PRO A 128 4.37 24.64 -11.10
CA PRO A 128 3.73 23.39 -11.56
C PRO A 128 4.69 22.44 -12.27
N TYR A 129 5.82 22.93 -12.78
CA TYR A 129 6.82 22.13 -13.50
C TYR A 129 7.91 21.57 -12.57
N HIS A 130 7.91 21.98 -11.29
CA HIS A 130 8.73 21.34 -10.24
C HIS A 130 8.05 20.12 -9.60
N TYR A 131 6.85 19.77 -10.08
CA TYR A 131 6.14 18.56 -9.72
C TYR A 131 5.89 17.71 -10.96
N GLN A 132 5.93 16.40 -10.79
CA GLN A 132 5.47 15.38 -11.72
C GLN A 132 4.24 14.72 -11.10
N ARG A 133 3.24 14.36 -11.91
CA ARG A 133 2.13 13.54 -11.43
C ARG A 133 2.61 12.10 -11.29
N ILE A 134 2.18 11.44 -10.23
CA ILE A 134 2.33 10.00 -10.06
C ILE A 134 1.24 9.36 -10.91
N GLU A 135 1.60 8.96 -12.13
CA GLU A 135 0.72 8.20 -13.02
C GLU A 135 0.56 6.76 -12.49
N SER A 136 -0.66 6.21 -12.52
CA SER A 136 -0.89 4.79 -12.23
C SER A 136 -0.35 3.96 -13.39
N PRO A 137 0.69 3.13 -13.19
CA PRO A 137 1.17 2.24 -14.24
C PRO A 137 0.08 1.21 -14.57
N ALA A 138 -0.15 0.96 -15.86
CA ALA A 138 -1.14 -0.01 -16.30
C ALA A 138 -0.81 -1.40 -15.75
N LEU A 139 -1.80 -2.03 -15.10
CA LEU A 139 -1.67 -3.36 -14.54
C LEU A 139 -1.81 -4.41 -15.65
N PRO A 140 -0.93 -5.42 -15.74
CA PRO A 140 -0.99 -6.45 -16.77
C PRO A 140 -2.23 -7.33 -16.57
N ALA A 141 -2.82 -7.83 -17.66
CA ALA A 141 -3.92 -8.80 -17.57
C ALA A 141 -3.42 -10.12 -16.97
N ILE A 142 -4.20 -10.71 -16.06
CA ILE A 142 -3.91 -12.07 -15.55
C ILE A 142 -4.46 -13.06 -16.58
N LEU A 143 -3.61 -13.94 -17.10
CA LEU A 143 -4.03 -15.02 -17.98
C LEU A 143 -4.47 -16.22 -17.14
N VAL A 144 -5.75 -16.55 -17.17
CA VAL A 144 -6.27 -17.76 -16.52
C VAL A 144 -6.39 -18.87 -17.57
N PRO A 145 -5.67 -20.00 -17.42
CA PRO A 145 -5.88 -21.15 -18.29
C PRO A 145 -7.30 -21.69 -18.08
N ARG A 146 -8.10 -21.78 -19.13
CA ARG A 146 -9.34 -22.56 -19.06
C ARG A 146 -8.98 -24.02 -18.75
N GLN A 147 -9.54 -24.54 -17.66
CA GLN A 147 -9.81 -25.96 -17.63
C GLN A 147 -10.81 -26.24 -18.76
N PRO A 148 -10.55 -27.18 -19.69
CA PRO A 148 -11.59 -27.61 -20.59
C PRO A 148 -12.71 -28.19 -19.73
N ILE A 149 -13.93 -27.69 -19.91
CA ILE A 149 -15.11 -28.36 -19.38
C ILE A 149 -15.27 -29.62 -20.23
N SER A 150 -14.63 -30.70 -19.80
CA SER A 150 -14.93 -32.03 -20.29
C SER A 150 -16.33 -32.38 -19.80
N ASP A 151 -17.33 -32.22 -20.68
CA ASP A 151 -18.68 -32.77 -20.52
C ASP A 151 -18.63 -34.31 -20.58
N ASP A 152 -17.84 -34.93 -19.70
CA ASP A 152 -17.62 -36.37 -19.62
C ASP A 152 -18.77 -37.02 -18.85
N TYR A 153 -19.99 -36.88 -19.40
CA TYR A 153 -21.13 -37.73 -19.10
C TYR A 153 -20.92 -39.14 -19.67
N SER A 154 -19.83 -39.80 -19.26
CA SER A 154 -19.51 -41.18 -19.61
C SER A 154 -20.16 -42.13 -18.58
N PRO A 155 -21.16 -42.94 -18.96
CA PRO A 155 -21.98 -43.68 -18.01
C PRO A 155 -21.38 -45.03 -17.59
N TYR A 156 -20.07 -45.09 -17.33
CA TYR A 156 -19.36 -46.32 -16.94
C TYR A 156 -18.34 -46.09 -15.80
N PRO A 157 -18.28 -46.97 -14.78
CA PRO A 157 -17.36 -46.80 -13.66
C PRO A 157 -15.92 -47.21 -14.03
N PRO A 158 -14.89 -46.51 -13.52
CA PRO A 158 -13.50 -46.97 -13.62
C PRO A 158 -13.28 -48.25 -12.81
N THR A 159 -12.72 -49.28 -13.43
CA THR A 159 -12.37 -50.54 -12.76
C THR A 159 -11.27 -50.35 -11.72
N THR A 160 -11.32 -51.12 -10.64
CA THR A 160 -10.35 -51.12 -9.54
C THR A 160 -8.90 -51.25 -9.98
N ILE A 161 -8.03 -50.35 -9.48
CA ILE A 161 -6.60 -50.60 -9.32
C ILE A 161 -6.31 -50.74 -7.82
N GLN A 162 -5.99 -51.96 -7.41
CA GLN A 162 -5.36 -52.33 -6.13
C GLN A 162 -3.85 -52.49 -6.38
N CYS A 163 -2.94 -52.37 -5.42
CA CYS A 163 -2.98 -51.94 -4.01
C CYS A 163 -1.54 -51.56 -3.61
N GLU A 164 -1.33 -51.09 -2.35
CA GLU A 164 -0.05 -51.17 -1.59
C GLU A 164 1.20 -50.47 -2.20
N ASP A 165 2.04 -49.73 -1.48
CA ASP A 165 2.19 -49.51 -0.04
C ASP A 165 2.91 -48.17 0.20
N LEU A 166 2.35 -47.30 1.07
CA LEU A 166 3.12 -46.53 2.05
C LEU A 166 2.19 -45.87 3.09
N SER A 167 2.08 -46.49 4.26
CA SER A 167 1.54 -45.86 5.46
C SER A 167 2.65 -45.49 6.46
N SER A 168 2.29 -44.81 7.55
CA SER A 168 3.13 -44.62 8.75
C SER A 168 4.30 -43.63 8.67
N SER A 169 4.01 -42.35 8.96
CA SER A 169 4.89 -41.48 9.78
C SER A 169 4.17 -40.21 10.24
N VAL A 170 3.12 -40.38 11.07
CA VAL A 170 2.53 -39.27 11.84
C VAL A 170 3.34 -39.13 13.14
N PRO A 171 3.89 -37.94 13.46
CA PRO A 171 4.54 -37.72 14.76
C PRO A 171 3.48 -37.52 15.86
N GLU A 172 3.42 -38.45 16.82
CA GLU A 172 2.60 -38.29 18.02
C GLU A 172 3.11 -37.15 18.91
N ASN A 173 2.25 -36.18 19.26
CA ASN A 173 2.43 -35.34 20.47
C ASN A 173 1.21 -34.45 20.82
N THR A 174 0.04 -35.06 21.07
CA THR A 174 -1.02 -34.43 21.91
C THR A 174 -1.90 -35.50 22.55
N SER A 175 -1.81 -35.66 23.86
CA SER A 175 -2.77 -36.45 24.66
C SER A 175 -3.19 -35.67 25.91
N PHE A 176 -4.49 -35.33 25.96
CA PHE A 176 -5.12 -34.73 27.14
C PHE A 176 -5.94 -35.79 27.89
N PRO A 177 -5.71 -36.02 29.19
CA PRO A 177 -6.58 -36.86 30.00
C PRO A 177 -7.70 -36.02 30.65
N ILE A 178 -8.95 -36.25 30.23
CA ILE A 178 -10.14 -36.01 31.06
C ILE A 178 -10.71 -37.41 31.36
N GLY A 179 -10.80 -37.78 32.62
CA GLY A 179 -11.19 -39.13 33.05
C GLY A 179 -12.39 -39.13 33.99
N LEU A 180 -12.86 -40.34 34.34
CA LEU A 180 -13.81 -40.61 35.41
C LEU A 180 -13.71 -42.11 35.79
N GLY A 181 -13.66 -42.42 37.10
CA GLY A 181 -13.78 -43.81 37.60
C GLY A 181 -12.67 -44.27 38.57
N GLN A 182 -12.91 -44.07 39.87
CA GLN A 182 -12.67 -44.97 41.03
C GLN A 182 -11.48 -45.98 41.01
N SER A 183 -10.72 -46.20 42.09
CA SER A 183 -10.67 -45.59 43.44
C SER A 183 -9.45 -46.12 44.25
N SER A 184 -9.22 -45.56 45.45
CA SER A 184 -8.53 -46.16 46.62
C SER A 184 -7.07 -45.78 46.95
N ILE A 185 -6.94 -45.05 48.09
CA ILE A 185 -5.91 -45.15 49.15
C ILE A 185 -4.56 -44.39 48.96
N LEU A 186 -4.07 -43.86 50.09
CA LEU A 186 -2.89 -42.98 50.35
C LEU A 186 -1.88 -43.76 51.27
N PRO A 187 -0.77 -43.21 51.85
CA PRO A 187 -0.25 -41.82 51.88
C PRO A 187 1.29 -41.64 51.74
N GLU A 188 1.74 -40.37 51.85
CA GLU A 188 3.07 -39.84 52.27
C GLU A 188 4.34 -40.19 51.45
N SER A 189 5.20 -39.26 50.98
CA SER A 189 5.89 -38.08 51.58
C SER A 189 7.23 -38.42 52.28
N PRO A 190 8.21 -37.49 52.38
CA PRO A 190 8.76 -36.58 51.36
C PRO A 190 10.31 -36.67 51.33
N LEU A 191 11.03 -35.86 50.50
CA LEU A 191 12.26 -35.11 50.88
C LEU A 191 12.99 -34.43 49.69
N SER A 192 13.72 -33.37 50.02
CA SER A 192 14.79 -32.70 49.27
C SER A 192 15.83 -32.21 50.32
N PRO A 193 16.97 -31.59 50.00
CA PRO A 193 17.65 -31.36 48.71
C PRO A 193 19.11 -31.88 48.73
N LEU A 194 19.97 -31.51 47.75
CA LEU A 194 21.20 -30.71 48.00
C LEU A 194 21.87 -30.28 46.67
N SER A 195 22.76 -29.29 46.73
CA SER A 195 23.52 -28.67 45.65
C SER A 195 24.92 -29.25 45.44
N THR A 196 25.47 -29.10 44.23
CA THR A 196 26.93 -28.99 44.03
C THR A 196 27.25 -27.89 43.01
N GLN A 197 28.35 -27.16 43.24
CA GLN A 197 28.89 -26.15 42.32
C GLN A 197 30.02 -26.75 41.47
N SER A 198 30.25 -26.19 40.28
CA SER A 198 31.57 -26.20 39.64
C SER A 198 31.78 -24.95 38.77
N GLN A 199 32.61 -24.03 39.23
CA GLN A 199 33.29 -23.03 38.40
C GLN A 199 34.71 -23.54 38.14
N PHE A 200 35.26 -23.38 36.93
CA PHE A 200 36.69 -23.07 36.73
C PHE A 200 36.96 -22.55 35.31
N SER A 201 37.85 -21.56 35.23
CA SER A 201 38.50 -20.93 34.06
C SER A 201 39.92 -20.52 34.54
N PRO A 202 40.81 -19.85 33.76
CA PRO A 202 40.83 -19.50 32.33
C PRO A 202 42.19 -19.89 31.67
N LEU A 203 42.60 -19.17 30.60
CA LEU A 203 43.96 -18.89 30.02
C LEU A 203 43.79 -18.83 28.47
N THR A 204 44.20 -17.87 27.63
CA THR A 204 45.24 -16.81 27.54
C THR A 204 46.68 -17.27 27.21
N GLY A 205 47.11 -17.12 25.94
CA GLY A 205 48.52 -17.20 25.51
C GLY A 205 48.75 -17.36 23.98
N PRO A 206 49.48 -16.45 23.29
CA PRO A 206 49.88 -16.54 21.86
C PRO A 206 51.32 -17.14 21.71
N PRO A 207 52.01 -17.23 20.53
CA PRO A 207 51.75 -16.54 19.25
C PRO A 207 52.08 -17.23 17.88
N SER A 208 51.70 -16.51 16.82
CA SER A 208 52.43 -16.28 15.55
C SER A 208 52.42 -17.24 14.33
N ASN A 209 52.19 -16.57 13.18
CA ASN A 209 52.70 -16.82 11.82
C ASN A 209 52.25 -18.07 11.05
N ASN A 210 51.45 -17.86 9.98
CA ASN A 210 52.09 -17.72 8.66
C ASN A 210 51.26 -16.87 7.68
N LEU A 211 51.85 -16.52 6.53
CA LEU A 211 51.36 -15.55 5.55
C LEU A 211 51.24 -16.20 4.16
N GLU A 212 50.14 -16.02 3.44
CA GLU A 212 50.16 -16.01 1.97
C GLU A 212 48.90 -15.36 1.35
N SER A 213 49.08 -14.71 0.19
CA SER A 213 48.05 -13.94 -0.51
C SER A 213 48.39 -13.76 -2.00
N ARG A 214 47.47 -14.05 -2.92
CA ARG A 214 47.60 -13.78 -4.38
C ARG A 214 46.29 -13.29 -5.01
N PRO A 215 46.32 -12.61 -6.18
CA PRO A 215 45.48 -11.43 -6.39
C PRO A 215 44.58 -11.43 -7.64
N LEU A 216 43.84 -10.32 -7.80
CA LEU A 216 43.13 -9.88 -9.01
C LEU A 216 44.06 -9.60 -10.20
N PRO A 217 43.53 -9.66 -11.43
CA PRO A 217 43.97 -8.83 -12.56
C PRO A 217 42.84 -8.01 -13.21
N THR A 218 43.19 -7.08 -14.11
CA THR A 218 42.28 -6.08 -14.71
C THR A 218 42.55 -5.82 -16.20
N THR A 219 41.49 -5.84 -17.03
CA THR A 219 41.29 -5.06 -18.29
C THR A 219 42.18 -5.34 -19.54
N GLU A 220 41.70 -4.85 -20.70
CA GLU A 220 42.37 -4.62 -22.02
C GLU A 220 42.45 -5.73 -23.11
N THR A 221 41.43 -5.70 -24.00
CA THR A 221 41.45 -5.66 -25.50
C THR A 221 42.10 -6.75 -26.42
N PRO A 222 41.67 -6.89 -27.71
CA PRO A 222 41.89 -8.10 -28.57
C PRO A 222 42.65 -7.88 -29.92
N PRO A 223 43.04 -8.96 -30.62
CA PRO A 223 42.72 -9.15 -32.07
C PRO A 223 42.59 -10.66 -32.46
N PRO A 224 42.68 -11.09 -33.74
CA PRO A 224 42.05 -10.66 -35.01
C PRO A 224 40.98 -11.72 -35.47
N GLY A 225 40.29 -11.69 -36.63
CA GLY A 225 40.36 -10.83 -37.82
C GLY A 225 40.78 -11.60 -39.09
N TYR A 226 39.85 -12.22 -39.82
CA TYR A 226 40.10 -12.88 -41.12
C TYR A 226 38.89 -12.78 -42.08
N MET A 227 39.16 -12.50 -43.36
CA MET A 227 38.26 -12.44 -44.52
C MET A 227 39.08 -12.80 -45.79
N SER A 228 38.53 -13.21 -46.95
CA SER A 228 37.11 -13.50 -47.30
C SER A 228 36.87 -15.02 -47.51
N GLU A 229 36.60 -15.65 -48.66
CA GLU A 229 36.51 -15.31 -50.11
C GLU A 229 35.35 -16.10 -50.79
N ASP A 230 35.05 -15.81 -52.06
CA ASP A 230 33.76 -16.07 -52.75
C ASP A 230 33.49 -17.50 -53.29
N GLY A 231 32.23 -17.77 -53.69
CA GLY A 231 31.84 -18.96 -54.48
C GLY A 231 30.33 -19.20 -54.66
N ASP A 232 29.72 -18.65 -55.72
CA ASP A 232 28.30 -18.86 -56.08
C ASP A 232 27.97 -20.27 -56.61
N ASN A 233 26.80 -20.83 -56.23
CA ASN A 233 25.77 -21.25 -57.20
C ASN A 233 24.45 -21.81 -56.63
N MET A 234 23.42 -21.81 -57.50
CA MET A 234 22.20 -22.64 -57.54
C MET A 234 21.07 -22.42 -56.51
N ASP A 235 19.92 -21.98 -57.02
CA ASP A 235 18.63 -21.99 -56.36
C ASP A 235 18.10 -23.40 -56.06
N HIS A 236 17.47 -23.59 -54.90
CA HIS A 236 16.30 -24.46 -54.80
C HIS A 236 15.19 -23.83 -53.95
N ASN A 237 14.07 -23.56 -54.62
CA ASN A 237 12.85 -23.03 -54.03
C ASN A 237 11.99 -24.19 -53.51
N ASP A 238 12.13 -24.52 -52.23
CA ASP A 238 11.22 -25.45 -51.54
C ASP A 238 10.39 -24.71 -50.47
N ASN A 239 9.09 -24.59 -50.76
CA ASN A 239 8.10 -23.89 -49.96
C ASN A 239 7.70 -24.71 -48.72
N MET A 240 8.58 -24.78 -47.71
CA MET A 240 8.23 -25.35 -46.41
C MET A 240 7.38 -24.35 -45.60
N SER A 241 6.06 -24.50 -45.69
CA SER A 241 5.07 -23.70 -44.97
C SER A 241 5.41 -23.51 -43.49
N LEU A 242 5.45 -22.26 -43.03
CA LEU A 242 5.64 -21.91 -41.62
C LEU A 242 4.39 -22.25 -40.80
N SER A 243 4.20 -23.53 -40.51
CA SER A 243 3.21 -24.06 -39.59
C SER A 243 3.47 -23.52 -38.18
N ARG A 244 2.87 -22.38 -37.87
CA ARG A 244 2.92 -21.78 -36.53
C ARG A 244 2.31 -22.74 -35.51
N LEU A 245 3.17 -23.47 -34.80
CA LEU A 245 2.79 -24.24 -33.62
C LEU A 245 2.44 -23.30 -32.47
N SER A 246 1.25 -22.70 -32.56
CA SER A 246 0.58 -22.09 -31.42
C SER A 246 -0.02 -23.21 -30.56
N PRO A 247 0.49 -23.51 -29.36
CA PRO A 247 -0.23 -24.39 -28.44
C PRO A 247 -1.53 -23.70 -28.03
N PRO A 248 -2.71 -24.35 -28.15
CA PRO A 248 -3.98 -23.76 -27.77
C PRO A 248 -4.17 -23.79 -26.25
N VAL A 249 -3.41 -22.96 -25.53
CA VAL A 249 -3.79 -22.55 -24.18
C VAL A 249 -4.87 -21.49 -24.34
N ASP A 250 -6.13 -21.92 -24.29
CA ASP A 250 -7.32 -21.06 -24.35
C ASP A 250 -7.43 -20.25 -23.04
N SER A 251 -6.51 -19.29 -22.89
CA SER A 251 -6.33 -18.49 -21.68
C SER A 251 -7.11 -17.19 -21.79
N GLN A 252 -7.96 -16.91 -20.79
CA GLN A 252 -8.74 -15.68 -20.78
C GLN A 252 -7.98 -14.57 -20.04
N PRO A 253 -7.87 -13.36 -20.63
CA PRO A 253 -7.25 -12.21 -19.95
C PRO A 253 -8.23 -11.55 -18.98
N VAL A 254 -7.98 -11.68 -17.68
CA VAL A 254 -8.72 -10.98 -16.63
C VAL A 254 -8.14 -9.58 -16.42
N MET A 255 -8.82 -8.59 -17.00
CA MET A 255 -8.51 -7.17 -16.81
C MET A 255 -8.88 -6.68 -15.40
N TYR A 256 -8.02 -5.86 -14.82
CA TYR A 256 -8.31 -5.07 -13.63
C TYR A 256 -9.31 -3.95 -13.94
N CYS A 257 -10.17 -3.59 -12.98
CA CYS A 257 -11.01 -2.41 -13.02
C CYS A 257 -10.96 -1.72 -11.65
N GLU A 258 -10.94 -0.38 -11.61
CA GLU A 258 -11.02 0.34 -10.34
C GLU A 258 -12.49 0.45 -9.88
N PRO A 259 -12.82 -0.03 -8.66
CA PRO A 259 -14.17 0.08 -8.11
C PRO A 259 -14.47 1.49 -7.57
N ALA A 260 -15.74 1.87 -7.55
CA ALA A 260 -16.21 3.18 -7.05
C ALA A 260 -15.89 3.47 -5.57
N PHE A 261 -15.59 2.43 -4.79
CA PHE A 261 -14.99 2.53 -3.46
C PHE A 261 -13.71 1.68 -3.46
N TRP A 262 -12.54 2.27 -3.24
CA TRP A 262 -11.26 1.56 -3.36
C TRP A 262 -10.97 0.68 -2.15
N CYS A 263 -11.46 1.05 -0.96
CA CYS A 263 -11.47 0.17 0.21
C CYS A 263 -12.73 0.29 1.07
N SER A 264 -12.93 -0.74 1.90
CA SER A 264 -13.99 -0.83 2.90
C SER A 264 -13.36 -1.06 4.28
N ILE A 265 -13.80 -0.35 5.32
CA ILE A 265 -13.17 -0.34 6.65
C ILE A 265 -14.18 -0.73 7.73
N GLY A 266 -13.91 -1.82 8.45
CA GLY A 266 -14.65 -2.23 9.66
C GLY A 266 -13.89 -1.85 10.93
N TYR A 267 -14.60 -1.34 11.95
CA TYR A 267 -14.03 -1.03 13.27
C TYR A 267 -14.38 -2.10 14.31
N TYR A 268 -13.40 -2.38 15.19
CA TYR A 268 -13.48 -3.43 16.19
C TYR A 268 -12.91 -2.96 17.54
N GLU A 269 -13.59 -3.37 18.61
CA GLU A 269 -13.14 -3.25 20.00
C GLU A 269 -12.97 -4.67 20.54
N LEU A 270 -11.73 -5.08 20.82
CA LEU A 270 -11.35 -6.47 21.13
C LEU A 270 -11.77 -7.44 20.00
N ASN A 271 -12.65 -8.40 20.27
CA ASN A 271 -13.24 -9.31 19.29
C ASN A 271 -14.60 -8.84 18.74
N THR A 272 -15.13 -7.72 19.25
CA THR A 272 -16.48 -7.24 18.93
C THR A 272 -16.40 -6.20 17.81
N ARG A 273 -17.18 -6.39 16.74
CA ARG A 273 -17.36 -5.37 15.70
C ARG A 273 -18.21 -4.22 16.22
N VAL A 274 -17.81 -2.98 15.98
CA VAL A 274 -18.45 -1.78 16.51
C VAL A 274 -18.73 -0.80 15.37
N GLY A 275 -20.01 -0.53 15.10
CA GLY A 275 -20.44 0.36 14.03
C GLY A 275 -20.52 -0.28 12.63
N GLU A 276 -20.91 0.55 11.66
CA GLU A 276 -21.09 0.18 10.26
C GLU A 276 -19.75 0.06 9.51
N THR A 277 -19.77 -0.51 8.30
CA THR A 277 -18.60 -0.48 7.40
C THR A 277 -18.50 0.91 6.77
N PHE A 278 -17.38 1.60 6.94
CA PHE A 278 -17.08 2.81 6.19
C PHE A 278 -16.56 2.45 4.79
N HIS A 279 -17.04 3.10 3.73
CA HIS A 279 -16.65 2.81 2.35
C HIS A 279 -15.94 4.03 1.73
N ALA A 280 -14.67 3.87 1.37
CA ALA A 280 -13.81 4.96 0.91
C ALA A 280 -13.90 5.16 -0.61
N SER A 281 -14.58 6.23 -1.05
CA SER A 281 -14.60 6.66 -2.46
C SER A 281 -13.50 7.67 -2.79
N GLN A 282 -13.16 8.56 -1.85
CA GLN A 282 -12.09 9.54 -2.03
C GLN A 282 -10.70 8.89 -1.91
N PRO A 283 -9.70 9.27 -2.71
CA PRO A 283 -8.36 8.66 -2.71
C PRO A 283 -7.53 8.99 -1.45
N SER A 284 -8.06 9.79 -0.54
CA SER A 284 -7.48 10.08 0.78
C SER A 284 -8.61 10.10 1.80
N VAL A 285 -8.53 9.24 2.81
CA VAL A 285 -9.49 9.19 3.93
C VAL A 285 -8.76 9.18 5.27
N THR A 286 -9.37 9.68 6.32
CA THR A 286 -8.81 9.70 7.68
C THR A 286 -9.69 8.90 8.62
N VAL A 287 -9.11 7.95 9.35
CA VAL A 287 -9.81 7.22 10.43
C VAL A 287 -9.34 7.79 11.75
N ASP A 288 -10.21 8.49 12.48
CA ASP A 288 -9.85 9.33 13.62
C ASP A 288 -10.75 9.12 14.86
N GLY A 289 -10.33 9.68 15.99
CA GLY A 289 -10.99 9.51 17.29
C GLY A 289 -12.09 10.53 17.59
N PHE A 290 -12.46 11.39 16.64
CA PHE A 290 -13.42 12.47 16.85
C PHE A 290 -14.87 12.04 16.50
N THR A 291 -15.79 13.00 16.43
CA THR A 291 -17.25 12.77 16.44
C THR A 291 -17.99 13.49 15.32
N ASP A 292 -17.41 13.58 14.12
CA ASP A 292 -18.03 14.21 12.93
C ASP A 292 -18.75 13.14 12.08
N PRO A 293 -20.11 13.13 12.05
CA PRO A 293 -20.87 12.04 11.42
C PRO A 293 -21.14 12.26 9.93
N SER A 294 -20.80 13.41 9.35
CA SER A 294 -21.32 13.84 8.04
C SER A 294 -20.25 13.98 6.96
N ASN A 295 -19.02 13.51 7.22
CA ASN A 295 -17.87 13.75 6.37
C ASN A 295 -17.39 12.47 5.67
N SER A 296 -17.57 12.41 4.34
CA SER A 296 -17.19 11.26 3.50
C SER A 296 -15.68 11.04 3.35
N GLU A 297 -14.84 11.95 3.82
CA GLU A 297 -13.38 11.79 3.90
C GLU A 297 -12.93 11.29 5.30
N ARG A 298 -13.84 11.16 6.28
CA ARG A 298 -13.49 10.88 7.69
C ARG A 298 -14.32 9.78 8.32
N PHE A 299 -13.68 8.66 8.69
CA PHE A 299 -14.28 7.64 9.54
C PHE A 299 -14.04 7.99 11.02
N CYS A 300 -14.98 8.73 11.60
CA CYS A 300 -14.91 9.21 12.98
C CYS A 300 -15.32 8.11 13.98
N LEU A 301 -14.34 7.42 14.56
CA LEU A 301 -14.55 6.32 15.50
C LEU A 301 -15.12 6.77 16.85
N GLY A 302 -14.94 8.04 17.22
CA GLY A 302 -15.29 8.59 18.53
C GLY A 302 -16.79 8.58 18.82
N LEU A 303 -17.63 8.77 17.80
CA LEU A 303 -19.10 8.75 17.92
C LEU A 303 -19.70 7.33 18.03
N LEU A 304 -18.92 6.29 17.71
CA LEU A 304 -19.41 4.91 17.74
C LEU A 304 -19.62 4.43 19.18
N SER A 305 -20.81 3.91 19.47
CA SER A 305 -21.19 3.37 20.79
C SER A 305 -20.99 1.86 20.87
N ASN A 306 -20.59 1.37 22.05
CA ASN A 306 -20.46 -0.05 22.37
C ASN A 306 -20.82 -0.24 23.84
N VAL A 307 -21.78 -1.13 24.14
CA VAL A 307 -22.21 -1.45 25.51
C VAL A 307 -21.21 -2.34 26.26
N ASN A 308 -20.41 -3.12 25.53
CA ASN A 308 -19.40 -4.02 26.09
C ASN A 308 -18.03 -3.33 26.26
N ARG A 309 -18.00 -1.98 26.21
CA ARG A 309 -16.77 -1.19 26.26
C ARG A 309 -16.22 -1.12 27.68
N ASN A 310 -14.97 -1.56 27.86
CA ASN A 310 -14.25 -1.45 29.13
C ASN A 310 -13.34 -0.21 29.19
N SER A 311 -12.86 0.12 30.39
CA SER A 311 -12.02 1.30 30.66
C SER A 311 -10.70 1.32 29.88
N VAL A 312 -10.13 0.17 29.53
CA VAL A 312 -8.90 0.09 28.70
C VAL A 312 -9.20 0.46 27.24
N VAL A 313 -10.38 0.08 26.74
CA VAL A 313 -10.88 0.48 25.42
C VAL A 313 -11.17 1.98 25.40
N GLU A 314 -11.91 2.52 26.38
CA GLU A 314 -12.13 3.97 26.49
C GLU A 314 -10.82 4.77 26.51
N GLN A 315 -9.87 4.36 27.37
CA GLN A 315 -8.60 5.05 27.50
C GLN A 315 -7.77 4.96 26.21
N THR A 316 -7.90 3.88 25.45
CA THR A 316 -7.31 3.78 24.11
C THR A 316 -7.98 4.73 23.12
N ARG A 317 -9.32 4.79 23.08
CA ARG A 317 -10.08 5.69 22.20
C ARG A 317 -9.68 7.15 22.38
N ARG A 318 -9.50 7.60 23.63
CA ARG A 318 -9.01 8.96 23.97
C ARG A 318 -7.64 9.29 23.34
N HIS A 319 -6.81 8.29 23.08
CA HIS A 319 -5.47 8.46 22.49
C HIS A 319 -5.42 8.24 20.96
N ILE A 320 -6.55 7.94 20.30
CA ILE A 320 -6.60 7.87 18.83
C ILE A 320 -6.35 9.27 18.25
N GLY A 321 -7.03 10.31 18.77
CA GLY A 321 -6.85 11.69 18.33
C GLY A 321 -7.06 11.84 16.82
N LYS A 322 -6.08 12.42 16.12
CA LYS A 322 -6.07 12.56 14.65
C LYS A 322 -5.94 11.21 13.89
N GLY A 323 -5.64 10.11 14.58
CA GLY A 323 -5.71 8.74 14.06
C GLY A 323 -4.74 8.42 12.93
N VAL A 324 -5.26 7.86 11.84
CA VAL A 324 -4.50 7.46 10.65
C VAL A 324 -5.08 8.08 9.39
N ARG A 325 -4.20 8.61 8.52
CA ARG A 325 -4.57 8.95 7.14
C ARG A 325 -4.19 7.80 6.21
N LEU A 326 -5.15 7.33 5.44
CA LEU A 326 -5.01 6.30 4.43
C LEU A 326 -5.15 6.95 3.06
N TYR A 327 -4.23 6.67 2.15
CA TYR A 327 -4.28 7.26 0.81
C TYR A 327 -3.84 6.29 -0.29
N TYR A 328 -4.55 6.36 -1.41
CA TYR A 328 -4.34 5.58 -2.62
C TYR A 328 -3.80 6.49 -3.73
N ILE A 329 -2.67 6.09 -4.33
CA ILE A 329 -2.02 6.82 -5.45
C ILE A 329 -1.37 5.78 -6.34
N GLY A 330 -1.50 5.90 -7.67
CA GLY A 330 -0.60 5.18 -8.57
C GLY A 330 -0.66 3.64 -8.46
N GLY A 331 -1.77 3.07 -7.98
CA GLY A 331 -1.86 1.65 -7.63
C GLY A 331 -1.23 1.25 -6.29
N GLU A 332 -0.85 2.19 -5.43
CA GLU A 332 -0.24 1.97 -4.12
C GLU A 332 -1.11 2.52 -2.99
N VAL A 333 -1.17 1.82 -1.85
CA VAL A 333 -1.86 2.28 -0.63
C VAL A 333 -0.83 2.57 0.44
N PHE A 334 -0.96 3.73 1.09
CA PHE A 334 -0.12 4.17 2.20
C PHE A 334 -0.96 4.41 3.47
N ALA A 335 -0.31 4.23 4.62
CA ALA A 335 -0.81 4.64 5.91
C ALA A 335 0.14 5.63 6.58
N GLU A 336 -0.39 6.74 7.09
CA GLU A 336 0.32 7.80 7.80
C GLU A 336 -0.26 8.00 9.19
N CYS A 337 0.60 7.94 10.21
CA CYS A 337 0.20 8.11 11.60
C CYS A 337 0.08 9.61 11.92
N LEU A 338 -1.16 10.11 11.96
CA LEU A 338 -1.46 11.48 12.38
C LEU A 338 -1.68 11.60 13.89
N SER A 339 -1.98 10.49 14.56
CA SER A 339 -2.07 10.36 16.01
C SER A 339 -0.73 10.62 16.70
N ASP A 340 -0.79 11.20 17.89
CA ASP A 340 0.36 11.34 18.81
C ASP A 340 0.78 9.98 19.42
N SER A 341 0.00 8.92 19.21
CA SER A 341 0.31 7.53 19.57
C SER A 341 0.58 6.66 18.34
N SER A 342 1.58 5.77 18.41
CA SER A 342 1.89 4.85 17.30
C SER A 342 0.71 3.97 16.90
N ILE A 343 0.61 3.69 15.61
CA ILE A 343 -0.27 2.67 15.04
C ILE A 343 0.55 1.43 14.63
N PHE A 344 -0.10 0.28 14.58
CA PHE A 344 0.53 -1.03 14.35
C PHE A 344 -0.20 -1.73 13.21
N VAL A 345 0.51 -2.27 12.23
CA VAL A 345 -0.04 -2.66 10.92
C VAL A 345 0.40 -4.05 10.51
N GLN A 346 -0.56 -4.92 10.23
CA GLN A 346 -0.34 -6.21 9.59
C GLN A 346 -0.88 -6.11 8.15
N SER A 347 0.04 -6.02 7.19
CA SER A 347 -0.26 -6.15 5.76
C SER A 347 0.60 -7.27 5.18
N PRO A 348 0.00 -8.40 4.74
CA PRO A 348 0.76 -9.49 4.14
C PRO A 348 1.53 -9.07 2.88
N ASN A 349 0.99 -8.18 2.05
CA ASN A 349 1.69 -7.61 0.87
C ASN A 349 2.95 -6.82 1.29
N CYS A 350 2.84 -5.98 2.32
CA CYS A 350 3.98 -5.24 2.87
C CYS A 350 5.04 -6.20 3.45
N ASN A 351 4.61 -7.19 4.24
CA ASN A 351 5.48 -8.19 4.85
C ASN A 351 6.24 -8.99 3.80
N GLN A 352 5.56 -9.45 2.73
CA GLN A 352 6.18 -10.21 1.64
C GLN A 352 7.23 -9.39 0.87
N ARG A 353 6.98 -8.09 0.61
CA ARG A 353 7.96 -7.19 -0.03
C ARG A 353 9.30 -7.13 0.73
N TYR A 354 9.25 -7.18 2.06
CA TYR A 354 10.44 -7.11 2.92
C TYR A 354 10.97 -8.50 3.35
N GLY A 355 10.44 -9.60 2.81
CA GLY A 355 10.84 -10.96 3.17
C GLY A 355 10.46 -11.37 4.61
N TRP A 356 9.50 -10.67 5.22
CA TRP A 356 9.02 -10.94 6.57
C TRP A 356 7.89 -11.96 6.57
N HIS A 357 7.76 -12.69 7.69
CA HIS A 357 6.65 -13.62 7.90
C HIS A 357 5.29 -12.92 7.68
N PRO A 358 4.30 -13.52 6.98
CA PRO A 358 3.07 -12.83 6.60
C PRO A 358 2.26 -12.25 7.78
N ALA A 359 2.40 -12.81 8.98
CA ALA A 359 1.74 -12.33 10.20
C ALA A 359 2.48 -11.20 10.94
N THR A 360 3.65 -10.73 10.47
CA THR A 360 4.43 -9.64 11.09
C THR A 360 3.61 -8.34 11.23
N VAL A 361 3.89 -7.58 12.29
CA VAL A 361 3.16 -6.35 12.65
C VAL A 361 4.11 -5.16 12.69
N CYS A 362 4.03 -4.31 11.67
CA CYS A 362 4.87 -3.13 11.49
C CYS A 362 4.37 -1.98 12.38
N LYS A 363 5.24 -1.43 13.24
CA LYS A 363 4.95 -0.22 14.02
C LYS A 363 5.20 1.04 13.17
N ILE A 364 4.22 1.93 13.07
CA ILE A 364 4.36 3.26 12.46
C ILE A 364 4.34 4.32 13.59
N PRO A 365 5.45 5.04 13.84
CA PRO A 365 5.49 6.13 14.80
C PRO A 365 4.67 7.37 14.36
N PRO A 366 4.31 8.27 15.30
CA PRO A 366 3.67 9.56 14.98
C PRO A 366 4.44 10.35 13.93
N GLY A 367 3.73 10.88 12.92
CA GLY A 367 4.30 11.65 11.81
C GLY A 367 5.07 10.84 10.76
N CYS A 368 5.15 9.51 10.90
CA CYS A 368 5.68 8.60 9.88
C CYS A 368 4.57 8.05 8.97
N ASN A 369 4.96 7.61 7.77
CA ASN A 369 4.10 6.85 6.85
C ASN A 369 4.79 5.57 6.37
N LEU A 370 3.99 4.62 5.87
CA LEU A 370 4.42 3.33 5.34
C LEU A 370 3.59 2.96 4.10
N LYS A 371 4.23 2.37 3.08
CA LYS A 371 3.56 1.79 1.91
C LYS A 371 2.99 0.41 2.27
N ILE A 372 1.70 0.39 2.62
CA ILE A 372 1.02 -0.81 3.12
C ILE A 372 0.50 -1.73 2.01
N PHE A 373 0.33 -1.25 0.77
CA PHE A 373 -0.01 -2.10 -0.38
C PHE A 373 0.57 -1.57 -1.71
N ASN A 374 0.83 -2.47 -2.66
CA ASN A 374 1.12 -2.14 -4.06
C ASN A 374 0.41 -3.16 -4.99
N ASN A 375 -0.34 -2.65 -5.98
CA ASN A 375 -1.14 -3.45 -6.91
C ASN A 375 -0.29 -4.22 -7.93
N GLN A 376 0.90 -3.75 -8.30
CA GLN A 376 1.79 -4.46 -9.26
C GLN A 376 2.41 -5.70 -8.62
N GLU A 377 2.84 -5.61 -7.36
CA GLU A 377 3.34 -6.74 -6.57
C GLU A 377 2.23 -7.78 -6.35
N PHE A 378 1.01 -7.33 -6.08
CA PHE A 378 -0.16 -8.21 -6.01
C PHE A 378 -0.49 -8.85 -7.38
N ALA A 379 -0.39 -8.10 -8.49
CA ALA A 379 -0.60 -8.64 -9.84
C ALA A 379 0.40 -9.74 -10.20
N ALA A 380 1.68 -9.51 -9.91
CA ALA A 380 2.75 -10.48 -10.15
C ALA A 380 2.52 -11.76 -9.33
N LEU A 381 2.18 -11.62 -8.05
CA LEU A 381 1.86 -12.75 -7.17
C LEU A 381 0.60 -13.50 -7.63
N LEU A 382 -0.46 -12.79 -8.01
CA LEU A 382 -1.70 -13.38 -8.52
C LEU A 382 -1.44 -14.21 -9.79
N SER A 383 -0.66 -13.67 -10.73
CA SER A 383 -0.21 -14.39 -11.93
C SER A 383 0.59 -15.65 -11.58
N GLN A 384 1.51 -15.56 -10.60
CA GLN A 384 2.30 -16.70 -10.12
C GLN A 384 1.46 -17.74 -9.36
N SER A 385 0.37 -17.35 -8.69
CA SER A 385 -0.50 -18.26 -7.94
C SER A 385 -1.49 -19.01 -8.84
N VAL A 386 -1.89 -18.46 -9.99
CA VAL A 386 -2.79 -19.15 -10.94
C VAL A 386 -2.22 -20.50 -11.40
N SER A 387 -0.92 -20.59 -11.65
CA SER A 387 -0.26 -21.86 -12.01
C SER A 387 -0.13 -22.86 -10.85
N GLN A 388 -0.31 -22.41 -9.60
CA GLN A 388 -0.34 -23.25 -8.40
C GLN A 388 -1.76 -23.77 -8.09
N GLY A 389 -2.79 -23.24 -8.77
CA GLY A 389 -4.17 -23.71 -8.70
C GLY A 389 -5.04 -23.00 -7.65
N PHE A 390 -6.29 -23.50 -7.51
CA PHE A 390 -7.38 -22.82 -6.79
C PHE A 390 -7.01 -22.37 -5.38
N GLU A 391 -6.48 -23.27 -4.55
CA GLU A 391 -6.20 -22.97 -3.13
C GLU A 391 -5.14 -21.88 -2.97
N ALA A 392 -4.09 -21.88 -3.80
CA ALA A 392 -3.04 -20.87 -3.74
C ALA A 392 -3.59 -19.46 -4.04
N VAL A 393 -4.50 -19.34 -5.01
CA VAL A 393 -5.19 -18.08 -5.31
C VAL A 393 -6.24 -17.75 -4.23
N TYR A 394 -6.96 -18.73 -3.69
CA TYR A 394 -7.93 -18.49 -2.62
C TYR A 394 -7.27 -17.93 -1.35
N GLN A 395 -6.06 -18.39 -1.00
CA GLN A 395 -5.27 -17.82 0.09
C GLN A 395 -4.87 -16.35 -0.13
N LEU A 396 -4.82 -15.86 -1.39
CA LEU A 396 -4.55 -14.44 -1.67
C LEU A 396 -5.69 -13.50 -1.21
N THR A 397 -6.87 -14.02 -0.87
CA THR A 397 -7.92 -13.22 -0.18
C THR A 397 -7.35 -12.52 1.06
N ARG A 398 -6.45 -13.19 1.79
CA ARG A 398 -5.77 -12.67 2.97
C ARG A 398 -4.79 -11.53 2.66
N MET A 399 -4.26 -11.46 1.44
CA MET A 399 -3.38 -10.35 1.00
C MET A 399 -4.16 -9.05 0.85
N CYS A 400 -5.43 -9.13 0.47
CA CYS A 400 -6.31 -7.97 0.27
C CYS A 400 -6.90 -7.41 1.59
N THR A 401 -6.67 -8.09 2.72
CA THR A 401 -7.09 -7.66 4.06
C THR A 401 -5.89 -7.11 4.84
N ILE A 402 -5.96 -5.85 5.25
CA ILE A 402 -4.94 -5.18 6.08
C ILE A 402 -5.55 -4.86 7.44
N ARG A 403 -4.83 -5.15 8.53
CA ARG A 403 -5.29 -4.94 9.90
C ARG A 403 -4.45 -3.88 10.59
N MET A 404 -5.09 -2.96 11.31
CA MET A 404 -4.40 -1.85 11.98
C MET A 404 -4.92 -1.61 13.40
N SER A 405 -4.05 -1.65 14.40
CA SER A 405 -4.36 -1.33 15.80
C SER A 405 -3.87 0.06 16.18
N PHE A 406 -4.67 0.78 16.97
CA PHE A 406 -4.31 2.09 17.52
C PHE A 406 -3.67 1.94 18.90
N VAL A 407 -2.59 2.68 19.16
CA VAL A 407 -1.92 2.83 20.47
C VAL A 407 -1.25 1.56 21.04
N LYS A 408 -1.75 0.35 20.74
CA LYS A 408 -1.30 -0.92 21.33
C LYS A 408 -0.94 -1.95 20.25
N GLY A 409 0.32 -2.38 20.23
CA GLY A 409 0.80 -3.45 19.35
C GLY A 409 0.34 -4.85 19.74
N TRP A 410 0.44 -5.76 18.78
CA TRP A 410 0.25 -7.21 18.89
C TRP A 410 1.24 -7.95 17.99
N GLY A 411 1.33 -9.27 18.12
CA GLY A 411 2.30 -10.13 17.43
C GLY A 411 3.41 -10.62 18.36
N SER A 412 4.42 -11.28 17.81
CA SER A 412 5.52 -11.92 18.53
C SER A 412 6.27 -10.99 19.50
N GLU A 413 6.48 -9.73 19.12
CA GLU A 413 7.18 -8.73 19.94
C GLU A 413 6.35 -8.18 21.12
N TYR A 414 5.07 -8.56 21.25
CA TYR A 414 4.12 -7.94 22.18
C TYR A 414 3.42 -8.97 23.07
N ARG A 415 3.01 -8.55 24.28
CA ARG A 415 2.18 -9.40 25.18
C ARG A 415 0.86 -9.86 24.56
N ARG A 416 0.38 -9.20 23.49
CA ARG A 416 -0.83 -9.57 22.74
C ARG A 416 -0.43 -10.36 21.50
N GLN A 417 -0.82 -11.62 21.40
CA GLN A 417 -0.51 -12.41 20.19
C GLN A 417 -1.53 -12.18 19.07
N THR A 418 -2.80 -11.90 19.39
CA THR A 418 -3.86 -11.65 18.39
C THR A 418 -4.24 -10.17 18.28
N VAL A 419 -4.71 -9.75 17.09
CA VAL A 419 -5.31 -8.42 16.91
C VAL A 419 -6.56 -8.24 17.76
N THR A 420 -7.32 -9.32 17.98
CA THR A 420 -8.53 -9.32 18.84
C THR A 420 -8.23 -9.10 20.33
N SER A 421 -6.95 -9.19 20.74
CA SER A 421 -6.50 -8.79 22.07
C SER A 421 -6.23 -7.27 22.17
N THR A 422 -6.31 -6.52 21.07
CA THR A 422 -6.08 -5.08 21.04
C THR A 422 -7.38 -4.31 21.33
N PRO A 423 -7.34 -3.24 22.15
CA PRO A 423 -8.55 -2.53 22.55
C PRO A 423 -9.26 -1.79 21.41
N CYS A 424 -8.55 -1.33 20.38
CA CYS A 424 -9.14 -0.60 19.24
C CYS A 424 -8.35 -0.93 17.97
N TRP A 425 -9.01 -1.52 16.98
CA TRP A 425 -8.40 -1.81 15.68
C TRP A 425 -9.42 -1.69 14.53
N ILE A 426 -8.90 -1.59 13.31
CA ILE A 426 -9.67 -1.60 12.06
C ILE A 426 -9.18 -2.70 11.13
N GLU A 427 -10.11 -3.22 10.33
CA GLU A 427 -9.89 -4.14 9.24
C GLU A 427 -10.21 -3.42 7.92
N LEU A 428 -9.23 -3.36 7.01
CA LEU A 428 -9.33 -2.71 5.71
C LEU A 428 -9.41 -3.82 4.65
N HIS A 429 -10.44 -3.78 3.81
CA HIS A 429 -10.56 -4.62 2.63
C HIS A 429 -10.32 -3.80 1.37
N LEU A 430 -9.34 -4.19 0.56
CA LEU A 430 -8.99 -3.51 -0.68
C LEU A 430 -9.87 -4.06 -1.82
N ASN A 431 -10.90 -3.29 -2.19
CA ASN A 431 -11.98 -3.76 -3.06
C ASN A 431 -11.51 -4.06 -4.49
N GLY A 432 -10.51 -3.32 -5.00
CA GLY A 432 -9.94 -3.55 -6.33
C GLY A 432 -9.21 -4.89 -6.44
N PRO A 433 -8.19 -5.14 -5.59
CA PRO A 433 -7.54 -6.45 -5.46
C PRO A 433 -8.52 -7.60 -5.21
N LEU A 434 -9.56 -7.41 -4.38
CA LEU A 434 -10.62 -8.41 -4.17
C LEU A 434 -11.43 -8.69 -5.44
N GLN A 435 -11.90 -7.66 -6.15
CA GLN A 435 -12.67 -7.83 -7.40
C GLN A 435 -11.82 -8.50 -8.50
N TRP A 436 -10.51 -8.24 -8.52
CA TRP A 436 -9.62 -8.89 -9.47
C TRP A 436 -9.45 -10.38 -9.15
N LEU A 437 -9.28 -10.70 -7.87
CA LEU A 437 -9.15 -12.06 -7.36
C LEU A 437 -10.43 -12.89 -7.60
N ASP A 438 -11.58 -12.30 -7.34
CA ASP A 438 -12.92 -12.87 -7.56
C ASP A 438 -13.12 -13.28 -9.04
N ARG A 439 -12.75 -12.40 -9.99
CA ARG A 439 -12.80 -12.70 -11.43
C ARG A 439 -11.86 -13.84 -11.83
N VAL A 440 -10.68 -13.95 -11.22
CA VAL A 440 -9.74 -15.05 -11.47
C VAL A 440 -10.26 -16.37 -10.90
N LEU A 441 -10.73 -16.37 -9.64
CA LEU A 441 -11.31 -17.56 -8.99
C LEU A 441 -12.53 -18.09 -9.75
N THR A 442 -13.40 -17.20 -10.22
CA THR A 442 -14.57 -17.53 -11.06
C THR A 442 -14.19 -18.31 -12.34
N GLN A 443 -12.97 -18.14 -12.86
CA GLN A 443 -12.50 -18.82 -14.07
C GLN A 443 -11.71 -20.12 -13.80
N MET A 444 -11.33 -20.41 -12.56
CA MET A 444 -10.49 -21.57 -12.21
C MET A 444 -11.26 -22.83 -11.74
N GLY A 445 -12.59 -22.79 -11.74
CA GLY A 445 -13.42 -23.92 -11.31
C GLY A 445 -13.46 -24.09 -9.78
N SER A 446 -13.72 -25.32 -9.33
CA SER A 446 -13.86 -25.67 -7.90
C SER A 446 -12.59 -26.28 -7.30
N PRO A 447 -12.49 -26.35 -5.95
CA PRO A 447 -11.46 -27.15 -5.28
C PRO A 447 -11.51 -28.63 -5.71
N ARG A 448 -10.33 -29.27 -5.82
CA ARG A 448 -10.21 -30.70 -6.19
C ARG A 448 -10.78 -31.67 -5.16
N LEU A 449 -10.96 -31.23 -3.92
CA LEU A 449 -11.51 -32.03 -2.83
C LEU A 449 -12.97 -31.59 -2.58
N PRO A 450 -13.97 -32.47 -2.74
CA PRO A 450 -15.34 -32.16 -2.39
C PRO A 450 -15.49 -32.02 -0.88
N CYS A 451 -16.22 -31.01 -0.42
CA CYS A 451 -16.56 -30.87 1.00
C CYS A 451 -17.69 -31.85 1.37
N SER A 452 -17.59 -32.49 2.54
CA SER A 452 -18.68 -33.32 3.07
C SER A 452 -19.80 -32.43 3.62
N SER A 453 -21.05 -32.83 3.42
CA SER A 453 -22.23 -32.20 4.04
C SER A 453 -22.53 -32.74 5.45
N MET A 454 -21.68 -33.63 5.98
CA MET A 454 -21.91 -34.42 7.21
C MET A 454 -20.71 -34.39 8.18
N SER A 455 -19.74 -33.49 7.97
CA SER A 455 -18.50 -33.35 8.78
C SER A 455 -18.49 -32.05 9.59
#